data_AF-W7QJC0-F1
#
_entry.id   AF-W7QJC0-F1
#
_cell.length_a   1.000
_cell.length_b   1.000
_cell.length_c   1.000
_cell.angle_alpha   90.00
_cell.angle_beta   90.00
_cell.angle_gamma   90.00
#
_symmetry.space_group_name_H-M   'P 1'
#
loop_
_entity.id
_entity.type
_entity.pdbx_description
1 polymer ?
#
loop_
_entity_poly.entity_id
_entity_poly.type
_entity_poly.pdbx_seq_one_letter_code
_entity_poly.pdbx_strand_id
1 'polypeptide(L)'
;MSAEFPLAIFAKAPLPGQVKTRLIPALGIEGATRLHERLLRHTLATAVATTPAHHITLWTALDHAHPLFLELARRYQIELRAQPEATWVNACIMLGGDAQGRSADRQ
;
A
#
# COMPACT_ATOMS: atom_id res chain seq x y z
N MET A 1 2.27 -23.69 10.78
CA MET A 1 2.88 -23.39 9.47
C MET A 1 2.25 -22.09 9.00
N SER A 2 2.83 -20.95 9.36
CA SER A 2 2.37 -19.67 8.83
C SER A 2 2.94 -19.56 7.42
N ALA A 3 2.08 -19.51 6.40
CA ALA A 3 2.53 -19.31 5.04
C ALA A 3 3.25 -17.95 4.96
N GLU A 4 4.51 -17.95 4.56
CA GLU A 4 5.26 -16.74 4.25
C GLU A 4 4.84 -16.30 2.84
N PHE A 5 3.83 -15.46 2.75
CA PHE A 5 3.43 -14.82 1.51
C PHE A 5 3.66 -13.31 1.60
N PRO A 6 4.19 -12.68 0.53
CA PRO A 6 4.30 -11.23 0.47
C PRO A 6 2.89 -10.61 0.40
N LEU A 7 2.65 -9.60 1.24
CA LEU A 7 1.37 -8.88 1.30
C LEU A 7 1.55 -7.45 0.80
N ALA A 8 0.96 -7.15 -0.37
CA ALA A 8 0.92 -5.81 -0.93
C ALA A 8 -0.38 -5.09 -0.55
N ILE A 9 -0.28 -3.96 0.15
CA ILE A 9 -1.42 -3.12 0.54
C ILE A 9 -1.37 -1.83 -0.25
N PHE A 10 -2.45 -1.49 -0.97
CA PHE A 10 -2.52 -0.27 -1.77
C PHE A 10 -3.38 0.79 -1.07
N ALA A 11 -2.83 2.00 -0.91
CA ALA A 11 -3.52 3.12 -0.27
C ALA A 11 -3.30 4.43 -1.01
N LYS A 12 -4.34 5.26 -1.13
CA LYS A 12 -4.22 6.66 -1.57
C LYS A 12 -4.02 7.56 -0.36
N ALA A 13 -3.24 8.63 -0.51
CA ALA A 13 -3.08 9.65 0.53
C ALA A 13 -4.46 10.19 0.96
N PRO A 14 -4.72 10.36 2.27
CA PRO A 14 -5.99 10.85 2.81
C PRO A 14 -6.16 12.36 2.55
N LEU A 15 -6.19 12.76 1.28
CA LEU A 15 -6.37 14.15 0.89
C LEU A 15 -7.88 14.49 0.90
N PRO A 16 -8.29 15.59 1.57
CA PRO A 16 -9.68 16.05 1.56
C PRO A 16 -10.26 16.13 0.15
N GLY A 17 -11.43 15.51 -0.04
CA GLY A 17 -12.16 15.55 -1.32
C GLY A 17 -11.64 14.60 -2.40
N GLN A 18 -10.51 13.92 -2.18
CA GLN A 18 -9.91 12.99 -3.14
C GLN A 18 -10.04 11.52 -2.73
N VAL A 19 -10.34 11.25 -1.46
CA VAL A 19 -10.56 9.89 -0.94
C VAL A 19 -12.03 9.62 -0.66
N LYS A 20 -12.43 8.37 -0.92
CA LYS A 20 -13.78 7.84 -0.63
C LYS A 20 -14.89 8.82 -1.06
N THR A 21 -14.78 9.35 -2.28
CA THR A 21 -15.66 10.42 -2.80
C THR A 21 -17.15 10.06 -2.82
N ARG A 22 -17.48 8.77 -2.96
CA ARG A 22 -18.86 8.26 -2.83
C ARG A 22 -19.44 8.36 -1.42
N LEU A 23 -18.61 8.52 -0.39
CA LEU A 23 -19.02 8.68 1.01
C LEU A 23 -19.10 10.15 1.45
N ILE A 24 -18.64 11.09 0.62
CA ILE A 24 -18.71 12.53 0.92
C ILE A 24 -20.16 13.00 1.15
N PRO A 25 -21.19 12.58 0.38
CA PRO A 25 -22.56 13.02 0.63
C PRO A 25 -23.12 12.60 2.00
N ALA A 26 -22.60 11.50 2.57
CA ALA A 26 -23.07 10.97 3.85
C ALA A 26 -22.23 11.44 5.06
N LEU A 27 -20.92 11.67 4.88
CA LEU A 27 -19.98 11.93 5.97
C LEU A 27 -19.31 13.32 5.88
N GLY A 28 -19.54 14.05 4.79
CA GLY A 28 -18.77 15.23 4.46
C GLY A 28 -17.34 14.90 4.01
N ILE A 29 -16.64 15.92 3.50
CA ILE A 29 -15.26 15.81 3.01
C ILE A 29 -14.33 15.33 4.12
N GLU A 30 -14.39 15.96 5.29
CA GLU A 30 -13.52 15.59 6.41
C GLU A 30 -13.86 14.22 7.01
N GLY A 31 -15.15 13.86 7.05
CA GLY A 31 -15.57 12.56 7.56
C GLY A 31 -15.10 11.42 6.66
N ALA A 32 -15.12 11.63 5.33
CA ALA A 32 -14.55 10.69 4.38
C ALA A 32 -13.03 10.53 4.56
N THR A 33 -12.31 11.63 4.78
CA THR A 33 -10.86 11.61 5.08
C THR A 33 -10.57 10.85 6.36
N ARG A 34 -11.18 11.22 7.50
CA ARG A 34 -10.96 10.55 8.79
C ARG A 34 -11.32 9.07 8.74
N LEU A 35 -12.38 8.71 8.02
CA LEU A 35 -12.75 7.31 7.84
C LEU A 35 -11.66 6.56 7.08
N HIS A 36 -11.12 7.14 6.00
CA HIS A 36 -10.03 6.53 5.23
C HIS A 36 -8.78 6.31 6.09
N GLU A 37 -8.41 7.28 6.93
CA GLU A 37 -7.30 7.12 7.88
C GLU A 37 -7.53 5.97 8.87
N ARG A 38 -8.74 5.90 9.46
CA ARG A 38 -9.11 4.83 10.40
C ARG A 38 -9.07 3.46 9.75
N LEU A 39 -9.59 3.34 8.53
CA LEU A 39 -9.56 2.09 7.76
C LEU A 39 -8.12 1.67 7.47
N LEU A 40 -7.26 2.60 7.03
CA LEU A 40 -5.87 2.30 6.76
C LEU A 40 -5.13 1.82 8.02
N ARG A 41 -5.31 2.51 9.14
CA ARG A 41 -4.72 2.10 10.44
C ARG A 41 -5.19 0.71 10.85
N HIS A 42 -6.46 0.41 10.68
CA HIS A 42 -7.03 -0.90 11.00
C HIS A 42 -6.48 -2.01 10.09
N THR A 43 -6.41 -1.77 8.77
CA THR A 43 -5.87 -2.74 7.81
C THR A 43 -4.42 -3.12 8.15
N LEU A 44 -3.57 -2.13 8.46
CA LEU A 44 -2.17 -2.39 8.82
C LEU A 44 -2.04 -3.12 10.15
N ALA A 45 -2.83 -2.74 11.16
CA ALA A 45 -2.83 -3.42 12.45
C ALA A 45 -3.21 -4.90 12.29
N THR A 46 -4.23 -5.20 11.49
CA THR A 46 -4.65 -6.57 11.18
C THR A 46 -3.56 -7.32 10.40
N ALA A 47 -2.94 -6.69 9.41
CA ALA A 47 -1.89 -7.30 8.60
C ALA A 47 -0.65 -7.68 9.43
N VAL A 48 -0.18 -6.78 10.30
CA VAL A 48 0.98 -7.06 11.18
C VAL A 48 0.66 -8.12 12.24
N ALA A 49 -0.60 -8.24 12.66
CA ALA A 49 -1.01 -9.29 13.60
C ALA A 49 -0.98 -10.69 12.97
N THR A 50 -1.13 -10.79 11.65
CA THR A 50 -1.19 -12.08 10.92
C THR A 50 0.09 -12.43 10.18
N THR A 51 0.89 -11.42 9.81
CA THR A 51 2.03 -11.56 8.90
C THR A 51 3.22 -10.75 9.43
N PRO A 52 4.46 -11.27 9.35
CA PRO A 52 5.65 -10.51 9.71
C PRO A 52 5.76 -9.18 8.94
N ALA A 53 6.17 -8.12 9.62
CA ALA A 53 6.20 -6.77 9.05
C ALA A 53 7.07 -6.65 7.78
N HIS A 54 8.17 -7.42 7.68
CA HIS A 54 9.07 -7.41 6.53
C HIS A 54 8.46 -8.03 5.26
N HIS A 55 7.35 -8.75 5.36
CA HIS A 55 6.59 -9.26 4.21
C HIS A 55 5.46 -8.31 3.78
N ILE A 56 5.29 -7.18 4.45
CA ILE A 56 4.21 -6.24 4.17
C ILE A 56 4.79 -5.02 3.46
N THR A 57 4.33 -4.80 2.23
CA THR A 57 4.66 -3.60 1.45
C THR A 57 3.43 -2.72 1.30
N LEU A 58 3.49 -1.51 1.84
CA LEU A 58 2.48 -0.47 1.66
C LEU A 58 2.81 0.37 0.42
N TRP A 59 2.00 0.19 -0.62
CA TRP A 59 2.06 0.95 -1.86
C TRP A 59 1.15 2.18 -1.78
N THR A 60 1.73 3.37 -1.97
CA THR A 60 1.01 4.64 -1.79
C THR A 60 0.88 5.45 -3.07
N ALA A 61 -0.27 6.08 -3.29
CA ALA A 61 -0.53 6.97 -4.41
C ALA A 61 -1.01 8.36 -3.98
N LEU A 62 -0.99 9.32 -4.92
CA LEU A 62 -1.29 10.76 -4.78
C LEU A 62 -0.25 11.56 -3.98
N ASP A 63 0.19 11.08 -2.83
CA ASP A 63 1.28 11.67 -2.04
C ASP A 63 1.97 10.60 -1.21
N HIS A 64 3.14 10.14 -1.66
CA HIS A 64 3.91 9.11 -0.98
C HIS A 64 4.54 9.59 0.33
N ALA A 65 4.81 10.88 0.46
CA ALA A 65 5.45 11.47 1.63
C ALA A 65 4.43 11.92 2.70
N HIS A 66 3.15 11.55 2.54
CA HIS A 66 2.11 11.96 3.46
C HIS A 66 2.45 11.55 4.91
N PRO A 67 2.32 12.46 5.91
CA PRO A 67 2.75 12.20 7.29
C PRO A 67 2.18 10.92 7.90
N LEU A 68 0.91 10.60 7.57
CA LEU A 68 0.27 9.35 7.99
C LEU A 68 1.03 8.11 7.51
N PHE A 69 1.49 8.07 6.26
CA PHE A 69 2.21 6.92 5.72
C PHE A 69 3.56 6.74 6.40
N LEU A 70 4.29 7.84 6.61
CA LEU A 70 5.57 7.83 7.32
C LEU A 70 5.40 7.40 8.78
N GLU A 71 4.34 7.85 9.46
CA GLU A 71 3.98 7.42 10.82
C GLU A 71 3.73 5.91 10.86
N LEU A 72 2.92 5.39 9.94
CA LEU A 72 2.54 3.98 9.90
C LEU A 72 3.72 3.07 9.54
N ALA A 73 4.55 3.47 8.58
CA ALA A 73 5.76 2.76 8.21
C ALA A 73 6.72 2.64 9.41
N ARG A 74 6.94 3.74 10.15
CA ARG A 74 7.76 3.72 11.37
C ARG A 74 7.13 2.91 12.49
N ARG A 75 5.82 3.03 12.70
CA ARG A 75 5.12 2.35 13.79
C ARG A 75 5.11 0.84 13.62
N TYR A 76 4.86 0.37 12.40
CA TYR A 76 4.70 -1.05 12.09
C TYR A 76 5.95 -1.69 11.48
N GLN A 77 7.01 -0.92 11.21
CA GLN A 77 8.26 -1.38 10.59
C GLN A 77 8.02 -2.10 9.25
N ILE A 78 7.07 -1.58 8.47
CA ILE A 78 6.69 -2.11 7.15
C ILE A 78 7.41 -1.36 6.03
N GLU A 79 7.54 -2.01 4.88
CA GLU A 79 8.12 -1.38 3.70
C GLU A 79 7.13 -0.40 3.07
N LEU A 80 7.59 0.81 2.72
CA LEU A 80 6.78 1.83 2.06
C LEU A 80 7.29 2.02 0.63
N ARG A 81 6.41 1.88 -0.37
CA ARG A 81 6.74 2.11 -1.78
C ARG A 81 5.75 3.07 -2.45
N ALA A 82 6.25 3.91 -3.36
CA ALA A 82 5.39 4.73 -4.19
C ALA A 82 4.76 3.87 -5.28
N GLN A 83 3.46 4.02 -5.51
CA GLN A 83 2.79 3.40 -6.64
C GLN A 83 3.23 4.14 -7.91
N PRO A 84 3.85 3.45 -8.90
CA PRO A 84 4.17 4.08 -10.17
C PRO A 84 2.88 4.53 -10.87
N GLU A 85 2.91 5.69 -11.50
CA GLU A 85 1.78 6.18 -12.28
C GLU A 85 1.57 5.25 -13.48
N ALA A 86 0.36 4.67 -13.57
CA ALA A 86 0.03 3.70 -14.61
C ALA A 86 -0.11 4.41 -15.96
N THR A 87 1.02 4.59 -16.64
CA THR A 87 1.06 4.76 -18.09
C THR A 87 0.86 3.41 -18.74
N TRP A 88 0.18 3.36 -19.89
CA TRP A 88 -0.16 2.12 -20.62
C TRP A 88 1.03 1.17 -20.84
N VAL A 89 2.27 1.68 -20.79
CA VAL A 89 3.51 0.91 -20.93
C VAL A 89 3.92 0.17 -19.63
N ASN A 90 3.57 0.68 -18.46
CA ASN A 90 4.02 0.15 -17.16
C ASN A 90 3.00 -0.78 -16.48
N ALA A 91 1.77 -0.87 -16.99
CA ALA A 91 0.70 -1.66 -16.39
C ALA A 91 0.96 -3.19 -16.43
N CYS A 92 1.71 -3.69 -17.43
CA CYS A 92 1.97 -5.13 -17.58
C CYS A 92 3.03 -5.69 -16.61
N ILE A 93 3.91 -4.87 -16.03
CA ILE A 93 5.04 -5.38 -15.22
C ILE A 93 4.62 -5.65 -13.75
N MET A 94 3.51 -5.09 -13.29
CA MET A 94 3.13 -5.13 -11.86
C MET A 94 2.41 -6.43 -11.42
N LEU A 95 2.13 -7.37 -12.34
CA LEU A 95 1.45 -8.64 -12.01
C LEU A 95 2.33 -9.90 -12.11
N GLY A 96 3.62 -9.78 -12.41
CA GLY A 96 4.50 -10.95 -12.47
C GLY A 96 5.97 -10.57 -12.38
N GLY A 97 6.58 -10.78 -11.22
CA GLY A 97 7.95 -10.34 -10.95
C GLY A 97 8.79 -11.30 -10.11
N ASP A 98 8.48 -12.60 -10.12
CA ASP A 98 9.47 -13.62 -9.74
C ASP A 98 10.37 -13.90 -10.96
N ALA A 99 11.31 -13.00 -11.22
CA ALA A 99 12.45 -13.28 -12.09
C ALA A 99 13.63 -13.70 -11.22
N GLN A 100 13.54 -14.90 -10.62
CA GLN A 100 14.69 -15.57 -10.05
C GLN A 100 15.69 -15.84 -11.18
N GLY A 101 16.81 -15.13 -11.17
CA GLY A 101 17.91 -15.38 -12.09
C GLY A 101 18.38 -16.83 -12.00
N ARG A 102 18.38 -17.53 -13.14
CA ARG A 102 19.32 -18.63 -13.38
C ARG A 102 20.31 -18.18 -14.45
N SER A 103 21.48 -17.78 -13.95
CA SER A 103 22.75 -17.98 -14.63
C SER A 103 22.92 -19.47 -14.93
N ALA A 104 23.10 -19.80 -16.21
CA ALA A 104 23.75 -21.00 -16.74
C ALA A 104 24.12 -20.61 -18.18
N ASP A 105 25.34 -20.13 -18.44
CA ASP A 105 26.52 -20.95 -18.74
C ASP A 105 26.41 -21.67 -20.09
N ARG A 106 27.32 -21.29 -21.01
CA ARG A 106 27.89 -22.06 -22.14
C ARG A 106 26.89 -22.64 -23.18
N GLN A 107 27.10 -22.52 -24.48
CA GLN A 107 28.31 -22.51 -25.31
C GLN A 107 27.92 -22.01 -26.70
#